data_AF-A0A838TU17-F1
#
_entry.id   AF-A0A838TU17-F1
#
_cell.length_a   1.000
_cell.length_b   1.000
_cell.length_c   1.000
_cell.angle_alpha   90.00
_cell.angle_beta   90.00
_cell.angle_gamma   90.00
#
_symmetry.space_group_name_H-M   'P 1'
#
loop_
_entity.id
_entity.type
_entity.pdbx_description
1 polymer ?
#
loop_
_entity_poly.entity_id
_entity_poly.type
_entity_poly.pdbx_seq_one_letter_code
_entity_poly.pdbx_strand_id
1 'polypeptide(L)'
;MDSKATALTALFNRIPRRHSIENVKDINSIVTEYESILLNIEAINTFYEKNIPVFFEDVDTIRATIKKSTDNKASKKSKDSIFDEASGILKDSIQSLLTIYDDGNRTD
;
A
#
# COMPACT_ATOMS: atom_id res chain seq x y z
N MET A 1 -7.75 -9.82 -18.47
CA MET A 1 -7.57 -9.42 -17.06
C MET A 1 -6.86 -8.09 -17.08
N ASP A 2 -7.41 -7.09 -16.39
CA ASP A 2 -6.80 -5.77 -16.31
C ASP A 2 -5.42 -5.88 -15.65
N SER A 3 -4.40 -5.31 -16.31
CA SER A 3 -3.00 -5.43 -15.88
C SER A 3 -2.74 -4.76 -14.54
N LYS A 4 -3.49 -3.72 -14.16
CA LYS A 4 -3.31 -2.96 -12.91
C LYS A 4 -4.02 -3.67 -11.75
N ALA A 5 -5.25 -4.14 -11.94
CA ALA A 5 -5.95 -4.94 -10.93
C ALA A 5 -5.20 -6.23 -10.57
N THR A 6 -4.59 -6.87 -11.57
CA THR A 6 -3.74 -8.05 -11.35
C THR A 6 -2.48 -7.70 -10.56
N ALA A 7 -1.82 -6.58 -10.88
CA ALA A 7 -0.64 -6.11 -10.14
C ALA A 7 -0.98 -5.76 -8.68
N LEU A 8 -2.08 -5.06 -8.44
CA LEU A 8 -2.55 -4.73 -7.08
C LEU A 8 -2.85 -5.98 -6.26
N THR A 9 -3.50 -6.97 -6.86
CA THR A 9 -3.77 -8.26 -6.21
C THR A 9 -2.47 -9.03 -5.90
N ALA A 10 -1.47 -8.96 -6.78
CA ALA A 10 -0.17 -9.56 -6.54
C ALA A 10 0.55 -8.89 -5.36
N LEU A 11 0.51 -7.55 -5.27
CA LEU A 11 1.05 -6.81 -4.13
C LEU A 11 0.33 -7.20 -2.84
N PHE A 12 -1.00 -7.22 -2.84
CA PHE A 12 -1.81 -7.58 -1.67
C PHE A 12 -1.40 -8.93 -1.06
N ASN A 13 -1.19 -9.94 -1.90
CA ASN A 13 -0.81 -11.28 -1.48
C ASN A 13 0.64 -11.38 -0.97
N ARG A 14 1.50 -10.43 -1.34
CA ARG A 14 2.92 -10.40 -0.96
C ARG A 14 3.16 -9.68 0.38
N ILE A 15 2.18 -8.94 0.91
CA ILE A 15 2.36 -8.12 2.13
C ILE A 15 2.76 -9.00 3.33
N PRO A 16 3.98 -8.83 3.87
CA PRO A 16 4.44 -9.58 5.03
C PRO A 16 3.64 -9.17 6.29
N ARG A 17 3.55 -10.05 7.29
CA ARG A 17 2.83 -9.78 8.56
C ARG A 17 3.71 -9.80 9.81
N ARG A 18 5.01 -10.06 9.67
CA ARG A 18 5.94 -10.20 10.81
C ARG A 18 7.11 -9.26 10.62
N HIS A 19 7.58 -8.66 11.71
CA HIS A 19 8.71 -7.75 11.62
C HIS A 19 10.02 -8.54 11.48
N SER A 20 10.70 -8.36 10.35
CA SER A 20 12.09 -8.82 10.13
C SER A 20 12.80 -7.82 9.23
N ILE A 21 14.14 -7.85 9.19
CA ILE A 21 14.91 -6.96 8.32
C ILE A 21 14.55 -7.19 6.83
N GLU A 22 14.35 -8.45 6.46
CA GLU A 22 13.95 -8.83 5.10
C GLU A 22 12.54 -8.32 4.79
N ASN A 23 11.59 -8.52 5.71
CA ASN A 23 10.21 -8.07 5.53
C ASN A 23 10.07 -6.55 5.51
N VAL A 24 10.92 -5.82 6.26
CA VAL A 24 10.99 -4.36 6.19
C VAL A 24 11.47 -3.91 4.81
N LYS A 25 12.45 -4.57 4.21
CA LYS A 25 12.86 -4.25 2.84
C LYS A 25 11.75 -4.59 1.84
N ASP A 26 11.11 -5.74 2.00
CA ASP A 26 10.06 -6.22 1.11
C ASP A 26 8.84 -5.28 1.13
N ILE A 27 8.35 -4.91 2.32
CA ILE A 27 7.21 -3.98 2.42
C ILE A 27 7.54 -2.60 1.86
N ASN A 28 8.77 -2.08 2.01
CA ASN A 28 9.17 -0.82 1.35
C ASN A 28 9.19 -0.95 -0.18
N SER A 29 9.58 -2.11 -0.72
CA SER A 29 9.47 -2.40 -2.16
C SER A 29 8.01 -2.38 -2.59
N ILE A 30 7.14 -3.09 -1.87
CA ILE A 30 5.69 -3.15 -2.17
C ILE A 30 5.08 -1.76 -2.14
N VAL A 31 5.42 -0.91 -1.15
CA VAL A 31 4.92 0.47 -1.06
C VAL A 31 5.38 1.31 -2.25
N THR A 32 6.62 1.15 -2.70
CA THR A 32 7.14 1.86 -3.88
C THR A 32 6.46 1.39 -5.18
N GLU A 33 6.23 0.08 -5.31
CA GLU A 33 5.49 -0.51 -6.43
C GLU A 33 4.02 -0.04 -6.43
N TYR A 34 3.41 0.04 -5.24
CA TYR A 34 2.05 0.53 -5.05
C TYR A 34 1.90 2.00 -5.44
N GLU A 35 2.80 2.87 -4.96
CA GLU A 35 2.85 4.29 -5.32
C GLU A 35 3.02 4.49 -6.84
N SER A 36 3.85 3.66 -7.48
CA SER A 36 3.99 3.67 -8.93
C SER A 36 2.68 3.31 -9.65
N ILE A 37 1.90 2.36 -9.11
CA ILE A 37 0.58 2.01 -9.65
C ILE A 37 -0.41 3.17 -9.46
N LEU A 38 -0.41 3.83 -8.30
CA LEU A 38 -1.26 5.00 -8.03
C LEU A 38 -1.05 6.10 -9.07
N LEU A 39 0.21 6.48 -9.33
CA LEU A 39 0.56 7.48 -10.36
C LEU A 39 0.04 7.09 -11.75
N ASN A 40 0.10 5.81 -12.10
CA ASN A 40 -0.40 5.32 -13.37
C ASN A 40 -1.94 5.36 -13.45
N ILE A 41 -2.65 5.09 -12.34
CA ILE A 41 -4.11 5.10 -12.31
C ILE A 41 -4.64 6.54 -12.33
N GLU A 42 -4.02 7.44 -11.54
CA GLU A 42 -4.36 8.86 -11.50
C GLU A 42 -4.37 9.49 -12.90
N ALA A 43 -3.41 9.11 -13.75
CA ALA A 43 -3.25 9.63 -15.09
C ALA A 43 -4.25 9.09 -16.13
N ILE A 44 -5.14 8.14 -15.78
CA ILE A 44 -6.07 7.53 -16.74
C ILE A 44 -7.20 8.50 -17.12
N ASN A 45 -7.90 9.07 -16.13
CA ASN A 45 -9.05 9.95 -16.36
C ASN A 45 -9.34 10.85 -15.15
N THR A 46 -10.23 11.83 -15.33
CA THR A 46 -10.62 12.80 -14.28
C THR A 46 -11.34 12.16 -13.08
N PHE A 47 -11.93 10.97 -13.24
CA PHE A 47 -12.50 10.24 -12.10
C PHE A 47 -11.39 9.79 -11.16
N TYR A 48 -10.32 9.19 -11.69
CA TYR A 48 -9.18 8.77 -10.90
C TYR A 48 -8.38 9.97 -10.35
N GLU A 49 -8.16 11.02 -11.13
CA GLU A 49 -7.48 12.25 -10.68
C GLU A 49 -8.07 12.82 -9.38
N LYS A 50 -9.39 12.69 -9.19
CA LYS A 50 -10.08 13.20 -7.98
C LYS A 50 -10.05 12.24 -6.79
N ASN A 51 -9.98 10.94 -7.05
CA ASN A 51 -10.12 9.90 -6.01
C ASN A 51 -8.78 9.29 -5.58
N ILE A 52 -7.74 9.38 -6.41
CA ILE A 52 -6.41 8.81 -6.12
C ILE A 52 -5.60 9.58 -5.06
N PRO A 53 -5.70 10.92 -4.92
CA PRO A 53 -4.87 11.68 -3.96
C PRO A 53 -4.86 11.16 -2.52
N VAL A 54 -5.98 10.65 -2.02
CA VAL A 54 -6.08 10.10 -0.65
C VAL A 54 -5.17 8.89 -0.42
N PHE A 55 -4.91 8.09 -1.45
CA PHE A 55 -4.06 6.91 -1.34
C PHE A 55 -2.56 7.26 -1.26
N PHE A 56 -2.16 8.45 -1.71
CA PHE A 56 -0.79 8.94 -1.47
C PHE A 56 -0.59 9.32 0.00
N GLU A 57 -1.61 9.85 0.68
CA GLU A 57 -1.57 10.11 2.13
C GLU A 57 -1.43 8.80 2.93
N ASP A 58 -2.11 7.73 2.48
CA ASP A 58 -1.92 6.39 3.03
C ASP A 58 -0.47 5.91 2.85
N VAL A 59 0.12 6.10 1.66
CA VAL A 59 1.53 5.73 1.38
C VAL A 59 2.47 6.41 2.36
N ASP A 60 2.31 7.72 2.59
CA ASP A 60 3.11 8.46 3.56
C ASP A 60 2.94 7.92 4.98
N THR A 61 1.71 7.63 5.38
CA THR A 61 1.37 7.04 6.69
C THR A 61 1.99 5.65 6.86
N ILE A 62 1.95 4.82 5.83
CA ILE A 62 2.54 3.47 5.82
C ILE A 62 4.06 3.57 5.93
N ARG A 63 4.72 4.44 5.15
CA ARG A 63 6.17 4.68 5.21
C ARG A 63 6.60 5.14 6.61
N ALA A 64 5.85 6.08 7.21
CA ALA A 64 6.11 6.56 8.56
C ALA A 64 5.97 5.45 9.61
N THR A 65 4.94 4.61 9.48
CA THR A 65 4.68 3.48 10.39
C THR A 65 5.74 2.39 10.25
N ILE A 66 6.15 2.04 9.02
CA ILE A 66 7.27 1.10 8.77
C ILE A 66 8.55 1.65 9.42
N LYS A 67 8.87 2.93 9.21
CA LYS A 67 10.04 3.56 9.84
C LYS A 67 10.00 3.46 11.36
N LYS A 68 8.84 3.72 11.97
CA LYS A 68 8.62 3.58 13.42
C LYS A 68 8.81 2.13 13.90
N SER A 69 8.43 1.14 13.10
CA SER A 69 8.64 -0.28 13.43
C SER A 69 10.13 -0.66 13.53
N THR A 70 11.02 0.10 12.88
CA THR A 70 12.47 -0.14 12.93
C THR A 70 13.19 0.56 14.09
N ASP A 71 12.50 1.39 14.88
CA ASP A 71 13.12 2.21 15.92
C ASP A 71 13.89 1.37 16.95
N ASN A 72 15.16 1.67 17.18
CA ASN A 72 16.04 0.89 18.05
C ASN A 72 15.65 0.92 19.54
N LYS A 73 14.80 1.86 19.95
CA LYS A 73 14.26 1.98 21.31
C LYS A 73 12.97 1.18 21.50
N ALA A 74 12.33 0.74 20.43
CA ALA A 74 11.11 -0.07 20.50
C ALA A 74 11.43 -1.53 20.87
N SER A 75 10.63 -2.12 21.76
CA SER A 75 10.72 -3.55 22.08
C SER A 75 10.38 -4.41 20.87
N LYS A 76 10.88 -5.65 20.80
CA LYS A 76 10.55 -6.59 19.71
C LYS A 76 9.04 -6.71 19.48
N LYS A 77 8.26 -6.88 20.56
CA LYS A 77 6.80 -6.94 20.52
C LYS A 77 6.18 -5.66 19.94
N SER A 78 6.71 -4.50 20.32
CA SER A 78 6.27 -3.21 19.78
C SER A 78 6.57 -3.10 18.30
N LYS A 79 7.77 -3.50 17.87
CA LYS A 79 8.16 -3.51 16.44
C LYS A 79 7.24 -4.39 15.62
N ASP A 80 6.97 -5.62 16.09
CA ASP A 80 6.03 -6.55 15.46
C ASP A 80 4.62 -5.94 15.36
N SER A 81 4.11 -5.31 16.42
CA SER A 81 2.78 -4.68 16.43
C SER A 81 2.69 -3.50 15.46
N ILE A 82 3.70 -2.62 15.43
CA ILE A 82 3.72 -1.46 14.53
C ILE A 82 3.89 -1.91 13.07
N PHE A 83 4.66 -2.98 12.85
CA PHE A 83 4.82 -3.56 11.52
C PHE A 83 3.52 -4.19 11.01
N ASP A 84 2.82 -4.93 11.87
CA ASP A 84 1.51 -5.52 11.53
C ASP A 84 0.47 -4.42 11.25
N GLU A 85 0.51 -3.31 12.00
CA GLU A 85 -0.30 -2.11 11.73
C GLU A 85 -0.01 -1.53 10.33
N ALA A 86 1.25 -1.29 9.98
CA ALA A 86 1.62 -0.82 8.64
C ALA A 86 1.14 -1.77 7.54
N SER A 87 1.23 -3.08 7.80
CA SER A 87 0.80 -4.12 6.88
C SER A 87 -0.73 -4.16 6.72
N GLY A 88 -1.47 -3.87 7.79
CA GLY A 88 -2.93 -3.71 7.78
C GLY A 88 -3.36 -2.50 6.95
N ILE A 89 -2.78 -1.33 7.24
CA ILE A 89 -3.08 -0.09 6.50
C ILE A 89 -2.83 -0.28 5.00
N LEU A 90 -1.70 -0.89 4.62
CA LEU A 90 -1.38 -1.16 3.22
C LEU A 90 -2.39 -2.10 2.55
N LYS A 91 -2.89 -3.13 3.26
CA LYS A 91 -3.92 -4.03 2.76
C LYS A 91 -5.25 -3.31 2.53
N ASP A 92 -5.67 -2.54 3.51
CA ASP A 92 -6.94 -1.81 3.46
C ASP A 92 -6.91 -0.76 2.35
N SER A 93 -5.77 -0.07 2.18
CA SER A 93 -5.55 0.89 1.10
C SER A 93 -5.60 0.21 -0.28
N ILE A 94 -4.88 -0.90 -0.50
CA ILE A 94 -4.92 -1.65 -1.77
C ILE A 94 -6.33 -2.18 -2.09
N GLN A 95 -7.04 -2.69 -1.08
CA GLN A 95 -8.40 -3.22 -1.27
C GLN A 95 -9.40 -2.10 -1.61
N SER A 96 -9.25 -0.93 -0.99
CA SER A 96 -10.03 0.25 -1.31
C SER A 96 -9.73 0.76 -2.72
N LEU A 97 -8.45 0.78 -3.12
CA LEU A 97 -8.05 1.15 -4.48
C LEU A 97 -8.62 0.19 -5.53
N LEU A 98 -8.61 -1.13 -5.28
CA LEU A 98 -9.22 -2.12 -6.18
C LEU A 98 -10.72 -1.82 -6.42
N THR A 99 -11.41 -1.35 -5.38
CA THR A 99 -12.84 -0.96 -5.48
C THR A 99 -13.01 0.29 -6.33
N ILE A 100 -12.24 1.35 -6.05
CA ILE A 100 -12.26 2.60 -6.84
C ILE A 100 -11.86 2.34 -8.29
N TYR A 101 -10.88 1.45 -8.52
CA TYR A 101 -10.43 1.07 -9.85
C TYR A 101 -11.53 0.38 -10.66
N ASP A 102 -12.25 -0.56 -10.05
CA ASP A 102 -13.39 -1.24 -10.67
C ASP A 102 -14.55 -0.28 -10.97
N ASP A 103 -14.86 0.65 -10.06
CA ASP A 103 -15.91 1.66 -10.27
C ASP A 103 -15.57 2.66 -11.38
N GLY A 104 -14.31 3.11 -11.44
CA GLY A 104 -13.83 4.00 -12.50
C GLY A 104 -13.86 3.34 -13.89
N ASN A 105 -13.63 2.04 -13.97
CA ASN A 105 -13.71 1.27 -15.22
C ASN A 105 -15.15 1.02 -15.68
N ARG A 106 -16.15 1.17 -14.80
CA ARG A 106 -17.58 1.06 -15.13
C ARG A 106 -18.22 2.39 -15.52
N THR A 107 -17.51 3.50 -15.28
CA THR A 107 -17.99 4.86 -15.56
C THR A 107 -17.50 5.40 -16.91
N ASP A 108 -16.72 4.62 -17.65
CA ASP A 108 -16.34 4.85 -19.06
C ASP A 108 -17.28 4.12 -20.04
#